data_AF-A0A537VZ86-F1
#
_entry.id   AF-A0A537VZ86-F1
#
_cell.length_a   1.000
_cell.length_b   1.000
_cell.length_c   1.000
_cell.angle_alpha   90.00
_cell.angle_beta   90.00
_cell.angle_gamma   90.00
#
_symmetry.space_group_name_H-M   'P 1'
#
loop_
_entity.id
_entity.type
_entity.pdbx_description
1 polymer ?
#
loop_
_entity_poly.entity_id
_entity_poly.type
_entity_poly.pdbx_seq_one_letter_code
_entity_poly.pdbx_strand_id
1 'polypeptide(L)'
;MRSFFSRMNPTLRGFLIILAVVAAIVVLQLEATLAALLILARIAFLLAIAFFIYLMWRERRPEIAAWSTRARVVFYGAAVLAIADLGADWYGGAHGLQILAFIGVLVLAGLAMWRTWRDQHTYG
;
A
#
# COMPACT_ATOMS: atom_id res chain seq x y z
N MET A 1 28.70 -29.60 25.29
CA MET A 1 27.57 -28.63 25.24
C MET A 1 26.17 -29.26 25.28
N ARG A 2 25.89 -30.40 24.62
CA ARG A 2 24.55 -31.02 24.62
C ARG A 2 24.04 -31.56 25.97
N SER A 3 24.93 -31.99 26.88
CA SER A 3 24.52 -32.58 28.17
C SER A 3 24.11 -31.57 29.25
N PHE A 4 24.49 -30.30 29.13
CA PHE A 4 24.07 -29.22 30.02
C PHE A 4 22.65 -28.75 29.67
N PHE A 5 22.35 -28.56 28.37
CA PHE A 5 21.02 -28.15 27.89
C PHE A 5 19.92 -29.20 28.13
N SER A 6 20.27 -30.48 28.18
CA SER A 6 19.32 -31.57 28.45
C SER A 6 19.00 -31.72 29.95
N ARG A 7 19.93 -31.32 30.84
CA ARG A 7 19.77 -31.38 32.31
C ARG A 7 19.23 -30.09 32.93
N MET A 8 19.03 -29.06 32.12
CA MET A 8 18.61 -27.74 32.58
C MET A 8 17.09 -27.68 32.75
N ASN A 9 16.63 -26.99 33.80
CA ASN A 9 15.21 -26.87 34.10
C ASN A 9 14.44 -26.29 32.88
N PRO A 10 13.30 -26.86 32.46
CA PRO A 10 12.62 -26.47 31.22
C PRO A 10 12.29 -24.97 31.14
N THR A 11 12.00 -24.36 32.28
CA THR A 11 11.75 -22.92 32.43
C THR A 11 12.98 -22.07 32.17
N LEU A 12 14.13 -22.43 32.75
CA LEU A 12 15.40 -21.74 32.52
C LEU A 12 15.84 -21.82 31.06
N ARG A 13 15.61 -22.97 30.41
CA ARG A 13 15.86 -23.14 28.98
C ARG A 13 14.99 -22.22 28.13
N GLY A 14 13.70 -22.11 28.45
CA GLY A 14 12.78 -21.17 27.79
C GLY A 14 13.23 -19.72 27.94
N PHE A 15 13.58 -19.30 29.17
CA PHE A 15 14.08 -17.95 29.44
C PHE A 15 15.35 -17.62 28.66
N LEU A 16 16.32 -18.54 28.57
CA LEU A 16 17.54 -18.32 27.81
C LEU A 16 17.29 -18.15 26.31
N ILE A 17 16.32 -18.89 25.75
CA ILE A 17 15.91 -18.72 24.35
C ILE A 17 15.28 -17.35 24.14
N ILE A 18 14.35 -16.93 25.03
CA ILE A 18 13.72 -15.62 24.95
C ILE A 18 14.77 -14.51 25.05
N LEU A 19 15.70 -14.61 26.00
CA LEU A 19 16.75 -13.62 26.21
C LEU A 19 17.68 -13.53 24.98
N ALA A 20 18.02 -14.66 24.36
CA ALA A 20 18.78 -14.68 23.12
C ALA A 20 18.03 -13.98 21.97
N VAL A 21 16.73 -14.21 21.82
CA VAL A 21 15.90 -13.53 20.80
C VAL A 21 15.81 -12.03 21.06
N VAL A 22 15.58 -11.63 22.31
CA VAL A 22 15.53 -10.20 22.70
C VAL A 22 16.88 -9.53 22.42
N ALA A 23 17.99 -10.17 22.80
CA ALA A 23 19.32 -9.66 22.49
C ALA A 23 19.54 -9.49 20.99
N ALA A 24 19.09 -10.45 20.17
CA ALA A 24 19.16 -10.34 18.71
C ALA A 24 18.33 -9.15 18.18
N ILE A 25 17.10 -8.96 18.67
CA ILE A 25 16.23 -7.83 18.30
C ILE A 25 16.88 -6.48 18.62
N VAL A 26 17.45 -6.35 19.82
CA VAL A 26 18.08 -5.12 20.30
C VAL A 26 19.37 -4.82 19.54
N VAL A 27 20.27 -5.80 19.41
CA VAL A 27 21.57 -5.62 18.73
C VAL A 27 21.38 -5.28 17.26
N LEU A 28 20.41 -5.91 16.59
CA LEU A 28 20.13 -5.68 15.17
C LEU A 28 19.19 -4.50 14.91
N GLN A 29 18.71 -3.79 15.95
CA GLN A 29 17.70 -2.73 15.85
C GLN A 29 16.54 -3.09 14.89
N LEU A 30 16.02 -4.31 15.04
CA LEU A 30 15.02 -4.89 14.14
C LEU A 30 13.73 -4.05 14.09
N GLU A 31 13.32 -3.47 15.22
CA GLU A 31 12.15 -2.59 15.30
C GLU A 31 12.35 -1.31 14.47
N ALA A 32 13.45 -0.59 14.69
CA ALA A 32 13.74 0.66 13.98
C ALA A 32 13.88 0.41 12.47
N THR A 33 14.55 -0.67 12.10
CA THR A 33 14.71 -1.08 10.70
C THR A 33 13.35 -1.41 10.06
N LEU A 34 12.51 -2.17 10.75
CA LEU A 34 11.16 -2.50 10.28
C LEU A 34 10.30 -1.24 10.14
N ALA A 35 10.33 -0.34 11.12
CA ALA A 35 9.58 0.92 11.07
C ALA A 35 10.03 1.80 9.88
N ALA A 36 11.34 1.92 9.68
CA ALA A 36 11.89 2.64 8.53
C ALA A 36 11.47 2.00 7.19
N LEU A 37 11.56 0.67 7.09
CA LEU A 37 11.13 -0.07 5.89
C LEU A 37 9.64 0.12 5.62
N LEU A 38 8.79 0.12 6.65
CA LEU A 38 7.35 0.35 6.49
C LEU A 38 7.04 1.79 6.03
N ILE A 39 7.76 2.79 6.53
CA ILE A 39 7.63 4.18 6.06
C ILE A 39 8.05 4.27 4.59
N LEU A 40 9.19 3.67 4.22
CA LEU A 40 9.65 3.62 2.84
C LEU A 40 8.66 2.90 1.92
N ALA A 41 8.10 1.78 2.36
CA ALA A 41 7.09 1.03 1.61
C ALA A 41 5.81 1.87 1.40
N ARG A 42 5.35 2.60 2.42
CA ARG A 42 4.20 3.52 2.31
C ARG A 42 4.46 4.62 1.28
N ILE A 43 5.64 5.24 1.31
CA ILE A 43 6.04 6.26 0.33
C ILE A 43 6.11 5.67 -1.08
N ALA A 44 6.73 4.50 -1.23
CA ALA A 44 6.83 3.82 -2.52
C ALA A 44 5.45 3.47 -3.09
N PHE A 45 4.50 3.05 -2.25
CA PHE A 45 3.13 2.77 -2.66
C PHE A 45 2.39 4.02 -3.13
N LEU A 46 2.52 5.13 -2.40
CA LEU A 46 1.99 6.43 -2.83
C LEU A 46 2.55 6.86 -4.19
N LEU A 47 3.88 6.76 -4.34
CA LEU A 47 4.55 7.07 -5.59
C LEU A 47 4.09 6.16 -6.73
N ALA A 48 3.85 4.87 -6.48
CA ALA A 48 3.35 3.94 -7.48
C ALA A 48 1.97 4.36 -8.01
N ILE A 49 1.04 4.75 -7.14
CA ILE A 49 -0.30 5.22 -7.57
C ILE A 49 -0.20 6.55 -8.33
N ALA A 50 0.57 7.51 -7.79
CA ALA A 50 0.77 8.80 -8.45
C ALA A 50 1.42 8.63 -9.84
N PHE A 51 2.42 7.77 -9.94
CA PHE A 51 3.11 7.46 -11.19
C PHE A 51 2.21 6.72 -12.18
N PHE A 52 1.39 5.79 -11.70
CA PHE A 52 0.39 5.11 -12.54
C PHE A 52 -0.61 6.10 -13.15
N ILE A 53 -1.18 6.99 -12.33
CA ILE A 53 -2.09 8.04 -12.80
C ILE A 53 -1.38 8.97 -13.78
N TYR A 54 -0.14 9.36 -13.48
CA TYR A 54 0.66 10.23 -14.34
C TYR A 54 0.98 9.59 -15.70
N LEU A 55 1.44 8.34 -15.72
CA LEU A 55 1.71 7.61 -16.97
C LEU A 55 0.45 7.49 -17.82
N MET A 56 -0.65 7.07 -17.19
CA MET A 56 -1.93 6.93 -17.86
C MET A 56 -2.42 8.26 -18.44
N TRP A 57 -2.26 9.37 -17.72
CA TRP A 57 -2.52 10.71 -18.24
C TRP A 57 -1.55 11.09 -19.37
N ARG A 58 -0.25 10.83 -19.20
CA ARG A 58 0.81 11.28 -20.10
C ARG A 58 0.74 10.62 -21.47
N GLU A 59 0.49 9.32 -21.49
CA GLU A 59 0.39 8.52 -22.72
C GLU A 59 -0.93 8.81 -23.44
N ARG A 60 -2.03 8.92 -22.70
CA ARG A 60 -3.38 9.08 -23.26
C ARG A 60 -3.81 10.54 -23.39
N ARG A 61 -2.96 11.52 -23.06
CA ARG A 61 -3.29 12.96 -23.10
C ARG A 61 -3.98 13.42 -24.40
N PRO A 62 -3.47 13.09 -25.60
CA PRO A 62 -4.11 13.53 -26.84
C PRO A 62 -5.44 12.81 -27.11
N GLU A 63 -5.56 11.54 -26.69
CA GLU A 63 -6.77 10.73 -26.86
C GLU A 63 -7.89 11.17 -25.93
N ILE A 64 -7.58 11.42 -24.65
CA ILE A 64 -8.49 11.95 -23.64
C ILE A 64 -9.04 13.33 -24.05
N ALA A 65 -8.29 14.09 -24.85
CA ALA A 65 -8.75 15.38 -25.35
C ALA A 65 -9.90 15.26 -26.36
N ALA A 66 -9.99 14.13 -27.08
CA ALA A 66 -11.05 13.85 -28.04
C ALA A 66 -12.29 13.16 -27.42
N TRP A 67 -12.20 12.71 -26.17
CA TRP A 67 -13.31 12.04 -25.49
C TRP A 67 -14.45 12.99 -25.13
N SER A 68 -15.66 12.45 -25.02
CA SER A 68 -16.82 13.18 -24.51
C SER A 68 -16.59 13.74 -23.10
N THR A 69 -17.16 14.90 -22.79
CA THR A 69 -17.00 15.60 -21.49
C THR A 69 -17.32 14.70 -20.30
N ARG A 70 -18.33 13.82 -20.43
CA ARG A 70 -18.72 12.87 -19.39
C ARG A 70 -17.62 11.86 -19.07
N ALA A 71 -17.00 11.26 -20.09
CA ALA A 71 -15.90 10.30 -19.91
C ALA A 71 -14.68 10.97 -19.26
N ARG A 72 -14.39 12.21 -19.67
CA ARG A 72 -13.30 13.01 -19.12
C ARG A 72 -13.51 13.30 -17.63
N VAL A 73 -14.71 13.72 -17.23
CA VAL A 73 -15.05 13.99 -15.83
C VAL A 73 -14.93 12.73 -14.96
N VAL A 74 -15.40 11.57 -15.44
CA VAL A 74 -15.33 10.32 -14.66
C VAL A 74 -13.87 9.88 -14.46
N PHE A 75 -13.05 9.96 -15.51
CA PHE A 75 -11.63 9.57 -15.44
C PHE A 75 -10.82 10.47 -14.50
N TYR A 76 -10.93 11.80 -14.65
CA TYR A 76 -10.26 12.74 -13.76
C TYR A 76 -10.84 12.71 -12.34
N GLY A 77 -12.15 12.51 -12.20
CA GLY A 77 -12.82 12.36 -10.91
C GLY A 77 -12.33 11.13 -10.14
N ALA A 78 -12.17 9.99 -10.82
CA ALA A 78 -11.59 8.78 -10.22
C ALA A 78 -10.13 9.01 -9.80
N ALA A 79 -9.34 9.76 -10.58
CA ALA A 79 -7.96 10.08 -10.23
C ALA A 79 -7.87 10.97 -8.99
N VAL A 80 -8.71 12.01 -8.92
CA VAL A 80 -8.79 12.89 -7.75
C VAL A 80 -9.27 12.12 -6.51
N LEU A 81 -10.25 11.22 -6.66
CA LEU A 81 -10.71 10.37 -5.57
C LEU A 81 -9.61 9.46 -5.03
N ALA A 82 -8.83 8.82 -5.90
CA ALA A 82 -7.71 7.99 -5.48
C ALA A 82 -6.65 8.79 -4.71
N ILE A 83 -6.33 10.01 -5.15
CA ILE A 83 -5.39 10.90 -4.45
C ILE A 83 -5.98 11.38 -3.11
N ALA A 84 -7.26 11.72 -3.07
CA ALA A 84 -7.94 12.16 -1.85
C ALA A 84 -7.98 11.04 -0.80
N ASP A 85 -8.24 9.80 -1.22
CA ASP A 85 -8.26 8.62 -0.36
C ASP A 85 -6.88 8.31 0.23
N LEU A 86 -5.82 8.44 -0.58
CA LEU A 86 -4.42 8.36 -0.11
C LEU A 86 -4.06 9.48 0.87
N GLY A 87 -4.51 10.70 0.60
CA GLY A 87 -4.32 11.83 1.52
C GLY A 87 -5.03 11.60 2.85
N ALA A 88 -6.26 11.09 2.82
CA ALA A 88 -7.03 10.76 4.02
C ALA A 88 -6.34 9.67 4.86
N ASP A 89 -5.81 8.61 4.24
CA ASP A 89 -5.06 7.56 4.95
C ASP A 89 -3.78 8.11 5.59
N TRP A 90 -3.07 9.02 4.92
CA TRP A 90 -1.83 9.61 5.44
C TRP A 90 -2.04 10.47 6.70
N TYR A 91 -3.13 11.24 6.78
CA TYR A 91 -3.41 12.13 7.92
C TYR A 91 -4.25 11.47 9.02
N GLY A 92 -5.15 10.55 8.67
CA GLY A 92 -6.11 9.94 9.60
C GLY A 92 -5.64 8.61 10.19
N GLY A 93 -4.74 7.90 9.50
CA GLY A 93 -4.34 6.53 9.83
C GLY A 93 -5.50 5.55 9.70
N ALA A 94 -5.58 4.76 8.62
CA ALA A 94 -6.63 3.77 8.50
C ALA A 94 -6.53 2.69 9.60
N HIS A 95 -7.57 2.61 10.43
CA HIS A 95 -7.70 1.58 11.46
C HIS A 95 -8.93 0.70 11.21
N GLY A 96 -8.74 -0.63 11.27
CA GLY A 96 -9.82 -1.61 11.15
C GLY A 96 -10.59 -1.51 9.82
N LEU A 97 -11.87 -1.19 9.88
CA LEU A 97 -12.77 -1.11 8.71
C LEU A 97 -12.36 -0.05 7.69
N GLN A 98 -11.62 0.99 8.10
CA GLN A 98 -11.15 2.03 7.19
C GLN A 98 -10.18 1.49 6.13
N ILE A 99 -9.44 0.43 6.43
CA ILE A 99 -8.54 -0.23 5.46
C ILE A 99 -9.35 -0.85 4.32
N LEU A 100 -10.51 -1.45 4.64
CA LEU A 100 -11.42 -1.99 3.62
C LEU A 100 -12.05 -0.88 2.78
N ALA A 101 -12.36 0.26 3.39
CA ALA A 101 -12.87 1.43 2.68
C ALA A 101 -11.81 1.98 1.71
N PHE A 102 -10.58 2.16 2.17
CA PHE A 102 -9.43 2.60 1.35
C PHE A 102 -9.20 1.68 0.15
N ILE A 103 -9.06 0.37 0.41
CA ILE A 103 -8.88 -0.62 -0.67
C ILE A 103 -10.09 -0.60 -1.61
N GLY A 104 -11.31 -0.53 -1.07
CA GLY A 104 -12.54 -0.47 -1.84
C GLY A 104 -12.61 0.75 -2.76
N VAL A 105 -12.25 1.94 -2.27
CA VAL A 105 -12.23 3.18 -3.05
C VAL A 105 -11.18 3.10 -4.16
N LEU A 106 -9.97 2.63 -3.87
CA LEU A 106 -8.93 2.43 -4.90
C LEU A 106 -9.38 1.44 -5.99
N VAL A 107 -10.00 0.33 -5.61
CA VAL A 107 -10.52 -0.67 -6.57
C VAL A 107 -11.65 -0.06 -7.41
N LEU A 108 -12.58 0.66 -6.80
CA LEU A 108 -13.69 1.30 -7.52
C LEU A 108 -13.20 2.41 -8.45
N ALA A 109 -12.20 3.19 -8.05
CA ALA A 109 -11.56 4.21 -8.89
C ALA A 109 -10.86 3.57 -10.09
N GLY A 110 -10.10 2.49 -9.88
CA GLY A 110 -9.47 1.72 -10.96
C GLY A 110 -10.50 1.10 -11.90
N LEU A 111 -11.58 0.54 -11.37
CA LEU A 111 -12.68 -0.02 -12.18
C LEU A 111 -13.41 1.04 -12.99
N ALA A 112 -13.64 2.22 -12.42
CA ALA A 112 -14.25 3.34 -13.13
C ALA A 112 -13.38 3.77 -14.31
N MET A 113 -12.06 3.93 -14.08
CA MET A 113 -11.10 4.24 -15.15
C MET A 113 -11.11 3.15 -16.23
N TRP A 114 -11.01 1.87 -15.85
CA TRP A 114 -11.02 0.75 -16.79
C TRP A 114 -12.32 0.65 -17.60
N ARG A 115 -13.47 0.89 -16.96
CA ARG A 115 -14.76 0.93 -17.66
C ARG A 115 -14.83 2.07 -18.66
N THR A 116 -14.44 3.28 -18.27
CA THR A 116 -14.43 4.42 -19.21
C THR A 116 -13.52 4.15 -20.40
N TRP A 117 -12.38 3.49 -20.18
CA TRP A 117 -11.48 3.09 -21.25
C TRP A 117 -12.13 2.06 -22.19
N ARG A 118 -12.76 1.01 -21.63
CA ARG A 118 -13.50 0.01 -22.41
C ARG A 118 -14.61 0.63 -23.24
N ASP A 119 -15.40 1.53 -22.66
CA ASP A 119 -16.50 2.17 -23.37
C ASP A 119 -16.01 2.97 -24.58
N GLN A 120 -14.91 3.73 -24.46
CA GLN A 120 -14.34 4.47 -25.59
C GLN A 120 -13.71 3.58 -26.67
N HIS A 121 -13.23 2.37 -26.32
CA HIS A 121 -12.63 1.42 -27.26
C HIS A 121 -13.64 0.44 -27.87
N THR A 122 -14.91 0.48 -27.47
CA THR A 122 -15.97 -0.41 -27.98
C THR A 122 -16.88 0.28 -29.02
N TYR A 123 -16.57 1.51 -29.43
CA TYR A 123 -17.23 2.15 -30.57
C TYR A 123 -16.54 1.74 -31.88
N GLY A 124 -16.81 0.50 -32.31
CA GLY A 124 -16.77 0.09 -33.72
C GLY A 124 -18.15 0.24 -34.34
#